data_AF-A0A5A8DXS3-F1
#
_entry.id   AF-A0A5A8DXS3-F1
#
_cell.length_a   1.000
_cell.length_b   1.000
_cell.length_c   1.000
_cell.angle_alpha   90.00
_cell.angle_beta   90.00
_cell.angle_gamma   90.00
#
_symmetry.space_group_name_H-M   'P 1'
#
loop_
_entity.id
_entity.type
_entity.pdbx_description
1 polymer ?
#
loop_
_entity_poly.entity_id
_entity_poly.type
_entity_poly.pdbx_seq_one_letter_code
_entity_poly.pdbx_strand_id
1 'polypeptide(L)'
;MSGDAAAAMLRLRLLQYLARIRRDDCYGLLNDEVNPEEVPGYADVIKQPMAWETMHKKILANEYDSIGAFEADFRLTCDNAMTFNAADTPWHEVATALLKAHVRGGPLKPMDASSRRAFESLAAKKKGPRMTSLDVAKMGSSLWKTL
;
A
#
# COMPACT_ATOMS: atom_id res chain seq x y z
N MET A 1 3.07 -8.14 -23.83
CA MET A 1 3.36 -8.28 -22.38
C MET A 1 2.01 -8.31 -21.68
N SER A 2 1.67 -9.39 -20.99
CA SER A 2 0.32 -9.62 -20.45
C SER A 2 -0.01 -8.64 -19.31
N GLY A 3 -1.24 -8.12 -19.28
CA GLY A 3 -1.71 -7.08 -18.35
C GLY A 3 -1.44 -7.38 -16.86
N ASP A 4 -1.36 -8.66 -16.49
CA ASP A 4 -1.07 -9.12 -15.13
C ASP A 4 0.26 -8.59 -14.56
N ALA A 5 1.30 -8.46 -15.39
CA ALA A 5 2.60 -7.99 -14.92
C ALA A 5 2.56 -6.50 -14.54
N ALA A 6 1.84 -5.69 -15.33
CA ALA A 6 1.69 -4.26 -15.05
C ALA A 6 0.85 -4.02 -13.78
N ALA A 7 -0.24 -4.75 -13.62
CA ALA A 7 -1.07 -4.71 -12.41
C ALA A 7 -0.27 -5.11 -11.16
N ALA A 8 0.51 -6.19 -11.22
CA ALA A 8 1.35 -6.63 -10.10
C ALA A 8 2.41 -5.59 -9.71
N MET A 9 3.01 -4.91 -10.69
CA MET A 9 3.96 -3.82 -10.45
C MET A 9 3.30 -2.61 -9.80
N LEU A 10 2.14 -2.19 -10.30
CA LEU A 10 1.39 -1.09 -9.71
C LEU A 10 1.08 -1.40 -8.25
N ARG A 11 0.49 -2.58 -7.99
CA ARG A 11 0.17 -3.06 -6.64
C ARG A 11 1.37 -3.00 -5.70
N LEU A 12 2.53 -3.51 -6.12
CA LEU A 12 3.74 -3.47 -5.30
C LEU A 12 4.17 -2.04 -4.93
N ARG A 13 4.09 -1.10 -5.88
CA ARG A 13 4.49 0.29 -5.62
C ARG A 13 3.51 1.00 -4.70
N LEU A 14 2.21 0.75 -4.85
CA LEU A 14 1.20 1.28 -3.93
C LEU A 14 1.41 0.76 -2.51
N LEU A 15 1.72 -0.53 -2.34
CA LEU A 15 2.05 -1.11 -1.03
C LEU A 15 3.30 -0.47 -0.41
N GLN A 16 4.37 -0.26 -1.19
CA GLN A 16 5.59 0.41 -0.70
C GLN A 16 5.31 1.84 -0.26
N TYR A 17 4.44 2.54 -1.00
CA TYR A 17 4.06 3.90 -0.65
C TYR A 17 3.20 3.95 0.61
N LEU A 18 2.21 3.07 0.72
CA LEU A 18 1.37 2.95 1.92
C LEU A 18 2.20 2.61 3.16
N ALA A 19 3.22 1.76 3.02
CA ALA A 19 4.17 1.46 4.09
C ALA A 19 5.01 2.69 4.50
N ARG A 20 5.24 3.66 3.59
CA ARG A 20 5.86 4.94 3.96
C ARG A 20 4.87 5.83 4.71
N ILE A 21 3.63 5.98 4.22
CA ILE A 21 2.59 6.75 4.91
C ILE A 21 2.43 6.25 6.36
N ARG A 22 2.30 4.93 6.57
CA ARG A 22 2.15 4.33 7.90
C ARG A 22 3.36 4.53 8.82
N ARG A 23 4.55 4.75 8.28
CA ARG A 23 5.73 5.11 9.10
C ARG A 23 5.67 6.56 9.56
N ASP A 24 5.12 7.44 8.73
CA ASP A 24 4.97 8.86 9.01
C ASP A 24 3.75 9.10 9.95
N ASP A 25 2.69 8.28 9.87
CA ASP A 25 1.61 8.17 10.86
C ASP A 25 1.97 7.15 11.95
N CYS A 26 3.00 7.46 12.74
CA CYS A 26 3.60 6.51 13.68
C CYS A 26 2.69 6.03 14.82
N TYR A 27 1.60 6.76 15.10
CA TYR A 27 0.58 6.37 16.08
C TYR A 27 -0.63 5.67 15.45
N GLY A 28 -0.67 5.57 14.11
CA GLY A 28 -1.76 4.93 13.39
C GLY A 28 -3.10 5.65 13.53
N LEU A 29 -3.09 6.97 13.70
CA LEU A 29 -4.29 7.76 13.98
C LEU A 29 -5.31 7.73 12.84
N LEU A 30 -4.84 7.51 11.61
CA LEU A 30 -5.65 7.47 10.39
C LEU A 30 -5.70 6.06 9.78
N ASN A 31 -5.37 5.02 10.56
CA ASN A 31 -5.29 3.66 10.06
C ASN A 31 -6.65 3.03 9.78
N ASP A 32 -7.60 3.23 10.68
CA ASP A 32 -8.92 2.59 10.64
C ASP A 32 -10.02 3.62 10.39
N GLU A 33 -11.08 3.19 9.72
CA GLU A 33 -12.24 4.05 9.49
C GLU A 33 -12.96 4.35 10.81
N VAL A 34 -13.47 5.58 10.91
CA VAL A 34 -14.31 5.99 12.03
C VAL A 34 -15.68 5.34 11.88
N ASN A 35 -16.15 4.65 12.93
CA ASN A 35 -17.53 4.20 13.00
C ASN A 35 -18.47 5.41 13.20
N PRO A 36 -19.29 5.79 12.20
CA PRO A 36 -20.14 6.97 12.30
C PRO A 36 -21.23 6.86 13.39
N GLU A 37 -21.60 5.64 13.80
CA GLU A 37 -22.57 5.42 14.88
C GLU A 37 -21.99 5.74 16.26
N GLU A 38 -20.67 5.60 16.41
CA GLU A 38 -19.95 5.85 17.65
C GLU A 38 -19.50 7.32 17.80
N VAL A 39 -19.48 8.07 16.69
CA VAL A 39 -18.98 9.44 16.65
C VAL A 39 -20.09 10.41 16.23
N PRO A 40 -20.71 11.12 17.19
CA PRO A 40 -21.79 12.06 16.92
C PRO A 40 -21.42 13.11 15.85
N GLY A 41 -22.31 13.29 14.87
CA GLY A 41 -22.13 14.27 13.79
C GLY A 41 -21.13 13.86 12.70
N TYR A 42 -20.44 12.72 12.82
CA TYR A 42 -19.43 12.31 11.83
C TYR A 42 -20.06 12.09 10.45
N ALA A 43 -21.16 11.34 10.36
CA ALA A 43 -21.87 11.10 9.09
C ALA A 43 -22.48 12.38 8.48
N ASP A 44 -22.72 13.42 9.29
CA ASP A 44 -23.23 14.70 8.81
C ASP A 44 -22.14 15.52 8.11
N VAL A 45 -20.89 15.37 8.53
CA VAL A 45 -19.73 16.11 8.01
C VAL A 45 -18.99 15.30 6.93
N ILE A 46 -18.65 14.04 7.22
CA ILE A 46 -17.83 13.19 6.37
C ILE A 46 -18.72 12.25 5.55
N LYS A 47 -18.71 12.43 4.23
CA LYS A 47 -19.58 11.70 3.30
C LYS A 47 -18.95 10.47 2.67
N GLN A 48 -17.62 10.44 2.61
CA GLN A 48 -16.85 9.33 2.06
C GLN A 48 -15.72 8.99 3.04
N PRO A 49 -15.97 8.10 4.01
CA PRO A 49 -14.92 7.61 4.89
C PRO A 49 -13.78 6.97 4.08
N MET A 50 -12.55 7.19 4.52
CA MET A 50 -11.34 6.56 3.96
C MET A 50 -10.28 6.50 5.05
N ALA A 51 -9.47 5.44 5.03
CA ALA A 51 -8.40 5.19 6.00
C ALA A 51 -7.31 4.31 5.38
N TRP A 52 -6.14 4.22 6.02
CA TRP A 52 -5.01 3.44 5.48
C TRP A 52 -5.33 1.96 5.29
N GLU A 53 -6.08 1.34 6.20
CA GLU A 53 -6.46 -0.05 6.09
C GLU A 53 -7.48 -0.28 4.96
N THR A 54 -8.38 0.65 4.72
CA THR A 54 -9.26 0.60 3.54
C THR A 54 -8.46 0.71 2.26
N MET A 55 -7.53 1.67 2.19
CA MET A 55 -6.63 1.79 1.03
C MET A 55 -5.79 0.51 0.84
N HIS A 56 -5.32 -0.12 1.91
CA HIS A 56 -4.62 -1.39 1.86
C HIS A 56 -5.49 -2.48 1.21
N LYS A 57 -6.73 -2.65 1.68
CA LYS A 57 -7.71 -3.60 1.12
C LYS A 57 -7.95 -3.34 -0.37
N LYS A 58 -8.16 -2.08 -0.77
CA LYS A 58 -8.31 -1.67 -2.18
C LYS A 58 -7.09 -2.03 -3.03
N ILE A 59 -5.87 -1.87 -2.51
CA ILE A 59 -4.64 -2.33 -3.21
C ILE A 59 -4.65 -3.85 -3.38
N LEU A 60 -5.01 -4.62 -2.35
CA LEU A 60 -5.02 -6.08 -2.42
C LEU A 60 -6.08 -6.61 -3.40
N ALA A 61 -7.21 -5.90 -3.52
CA ALA A 61 -8.29 -6.19 -4.45
C ALA A 61 -8.04 -5.69 -5.89
N ASN A 62 -6.90 -5.03 -6.16
CA ASN A 62 -6.58 -4.38 -7.44
C ASN A 62 -7.60 -3.31 -7.88
N GLU A 63 -8.18 -2.57 -6.94
CA GLU A 63 -9.18 -1.52 -7.22
C GLU A 63 -8.55 -0.20 -7.70
N TYR A 64 -7.23 -0.05 -7.55
CA TYR A 64 -6.51 1.09 -8.10
C TYR A 64 -5.96 0.76 -9.47
N ASP A 65 -6.50 1.41 -10.50
CA ASP A 65 -6.02 1.33 -11.88
C ASP A 65 -4.80 2.21 -12.15
N SER A 66 -4.51 3.14 -11.24
CA SER A 66 -3.52 4.19 -11.40
C SER A 66 -2.99 4.69 -10.05
N ILE A 67 -1.82 5.32 -10.10
CA ILE A 67 -1.26 6.05 -8.96
C ILE A 67 -2.16 7.22 -8.56
N GLY A 68 -2.80 7.89 -9.53
CA GLY A 68 -3.69 9.01 -9.27
C GLY A 68 -4.91 8.63 -8.45
N ALA A 69 -5.52 7.47 -8.73
CA ALA A 69 -6.64 6.95 -7.93
C ALA A 69 -6.23 6.70 -6.46
N PHE A 70 -5.04 6.15 -6.24
CA PHE A 70 -4.49 5.98 -4.90
C PHE A 70 -4.18 7.32 -4.20
N GLU A 71 -3.61 8.29 -4.94
CA GLU A 71 -3.31 9.63 -4.41
C GLU A 71 -4.59 10.41 -4.05
N ALA A 72 -5.69 10.18 -4.77
CA ALA A 72 -7.00 10.74 -4.44
C ALA A 72 -7.50 10.23 -3.08
N ASP A 73 -7.46 8.92 -2.84
CA ASP A 73 -7.86 8.35 -1.55
C ASP A 73 -6.91 8.73 -0.41
N PHE A 74 -5.61 8.88 -0.69
CA PHE A 74 -4.64 9.41 0.28
C PHE A 74 -5.04 10.82 0.73
N ARG A 75 -5.35 11.71 -0.22
CA ARG A 75 -5.79 13.07 0.08
C ARG A 75 -7.11 13.08 0.81
N LEU A 76 -8.07 12.26 0.38
CA LEU A 76 -9.37 12.12 1.04
C LEU A 76 -9.24 11.74 2.52
N THR A 77 -8.36 10.78 2.87
CA THR A 77 -8.11 10.42 4.27
C THR A 77 -7.62 11.63 5.08
N CYS A 78 -6.66 12.39 4.55
CA CYS A 78 -6.13 13.58 5.20
C CYS A 78 -7.18 14.71 5.29
N ASP A 79 -7.90 14.97 4.20
CA ASP A 79 -8.91 16.02 4.12
C ASP A 79 -10.09 15.73 5.07
N ASN A 80 -10.52 14.46 5.18
CA ASN A 80 -11.53 14.05 6.15
C ASN A 80 -11.06 14.30 7.59
N ALA A 81 -9.83 13.91 7.91
CA ALA A 81 -9.25 14.15 9.23
C ALA A 81 -9.18 15.64 9.56
N MET A 82 -8.79 16.47 8.58
CA MET A 82 -8.70 17.92 8.76
C MET A 82 -10.05 18.62 8.81
N THR A 83 -11.06 18.06 8.14
CA THR A 83 -12.42 18.62 8.11
C THR A 83 -13.16 18.34 9.42
N PHE A 84 -13.03 17.13 9.96
CA PHE A 84 -13.76 16.74 11.17
C PHE A 84 -13.05 17.18 12.46
N ASN A 85 -11.72 17.16 12.50
CA ASN A 85 -10.96 17.43 13.72
C ASN A 85 -10.41 18.86 13.74
N ALA A 86 -10.44 19.50 14.91
CA ALA A 86 -9.88 20.85 15.09
C ALA A 86 -8.36 20.88 14.84
N ALA A 87 -7.85 22.05 14.47
CA ALA A 87 -6.49 22.22 13.96
C ALA A 87 -5.37 21.86 14.96
N ASP A 88 -5.68 21.92 16.25
CA ASP A 88 -4.81 21.63 17.40
C ASP A 88 -4.90 20.17 17.88
N THR A 89 -5.60 19.31 17.13
CA THR A 89 -5.70 17.89 17.45
C THR A 89 -4.61 17.07 16.74
N PRO A 90 -4.15 15.94 17.33
CA PRO A 90 -3.16 15.07 16.71
C PRO A 90 -3.56 14.56 15.31
N TRP A 91 -4.85 14.29 15.09
CA TRP A 91 -5.36 13.85 13.78
C TRP A 91 -5.16 14.90 12.69
N HIS A 92 -5.51 16.15 12.98
CA HIS A 92 -5.34 17.25 12.04
C HIS A 92 -3.84 17.55 11.80
N GLU A 93 -3.02 17.54 12.85
CA GLU A 93 -1.57 17.74 12.75
C GLU A 93 -0.89 16.68 11.89
N VAL A 94 -1.19 15.39 12.11
CA VAL A 94 -0.65 14.27 11.32
C VAL A 94 -1.09 14.37 9.86
N ALA A 95 -2.37 14.61 9.59
CA ALA A 95 -2.88 14.80 8.23
C ALA A 95 -2.16 15.94 7.49
N THR A 96 -1.99 17.08 8.16
CA THR A 96 -1.27 18.24 7.63
C THR A 96 0.20 17.91 7.33
N ALA A 97 0.88 17.21 8.25
CA ALA A 97 2.27 16.81 8.09
C ALA A 97 2.45 15.84 6.91
N LEU A 98 1.56 14.85 6.76
CA LEU A 98 1.56 13.88 5.67
C LEU A 98 1.37 14.57 4.31
N LEU A 99 0.42 15.49 4.18
CA LEU A 99 0.20 16.26 2.95
C LEU A 99 1.44 17.08 2.59
N LYS A 100 2.06 17.76 3.58
CA LYS A 100 3.29 18.53 3.37
C LYS A 100 4.47 17.65 2.95
N ALA A 101 4.63 16.49 3.58
CA ALA A 101 5.67 15.52 3.22
C ALA A 101 5.48 14.96 1.81
N HIS A 102 4.23 14.66 1.42
CA HIS A 102 3.87 14.23 0.06
C HIS A 102 4.22 15.30 -0.98
N VAL A 103 3.84 16.56 -0.75
CA VAL A 103 4.16 17.68 -1.65
C VAL A 103 5.67 17.86 -1.82
N ARG A 104 6.45 17.77 -0.71
CA ARG A 104 7.92 17.90 -0.76
C ARG A 104 8.60 16.72 -1.45
N GLY A 105 8.12 15.51 -1.23
CA GLY A 105 8.64 14.29 -1.87
C GLY A 105 8.27 14.17 -3.35
N GLY A 106 7.32 14.99 -3.81
CA GLY A 106 6.69 14.89 -5.10
C GLY A 106 5.69 13.71 -5.17
N PRO A 107 4.81 13.70 -6.18
CA PRO A 107 3.92 12.58 -6.42
C PRO A 107 4.73 11.29 -6.67
N LEU A 108 4.07 10.15 -6.51
CA LEU A 108 4.64 8.86 -6.89
C LEU A 108 5.06 8.90 -8.36
N LYS A 109 6.36 9.04 -8.61
CA LYS A 109 6.88 9.06 -9.99
C LYS A 109 6.55 7.74 -10.67
N PRO A 110 6.15 7.73 -11.96
CA PRO A 110 6.02 6.49 -12.73
C PRO A 110 7.29 5.65 -12.63
N MET A 111 7.14 4.32 -12.63
CA MET A 111 8.31 3.44 -12.57
C MET A 111 9.13 3.61 -13.84
N ASP A 112 10.39 4.04 -13.69
CA ASP A 112 11.32 4.16 -14.80
C ASP A 112 11.64 2.78 -15.41
N ALA A 113 12.17 2.80 -16.63
CA ALA A 113 12.46 1.59 -17.39
C ALA A 113 13.50 0.68 -16.70
N SER A 114 14.44 1.27 -15.95
CA SER A 114 15.50 0.52 -15.25
C SER A 114 14.93 -0.25 -14.06
N SER A 115 14.11 0.40 -13.25
CA SER A 115 13.37 -0.18 -12.13
C SER A 115 12.41 -1.28 -12.60
N ARG A 116 11.76 -1.07 -13.76
CA ARG A 116 10.91 -2.08 -14.41
C ARG A 116 11.70 -3.32 -14.82
N ARG A 117 12.84 -3.16 -15.49
CA ARG A 117 13.72 -4.27 -15.89
C ARG A 117 14.27 -5.04 -14.68
N ALA A 118 14.66 -4.32 -13.63
CA ALA A 118 15.12 -4.95 -12.38
C ALA A 118 14.03 -5.82 -11.74
N PHE A 119 12.79 -5.32 -11.71
CA PHE A 119 11.64 -6.07 -11.23
C PHE A 119 11.34 -7.31 -12.08
N GLU A 120 11.30 -7.17 -13.41
CA GLU A 120 11.07 -8.28 -14.35
C GLU A 120 12.13 -9.38 -14.20
N SER A 121 13.40 -9.00 -14.03
CA SER A 121 14.52 -9.91 -13.74
C SER A 121 14.32 -10.69 -12.42
N LEU A 122 13.89 -10.02 -11.35
CA LEU A 122 13.58 -10.66 -10.07
C LEU A 122 12.37 -11.60 -10.15
N ALA A 123 11.31 -11.19 -10.86
CA ALA A 123 10.13 -12.01 -11.08
C ALA A 123 10.45 -13.26 -11.92
N ALA A 124 11.30 -13.13 -12.94
CA ALA A 124 11.79 -14.25 -13.74
C ALA A 124 12.65 -15.22 -12.91
N LYS A 125 13.51 -14.71 -12.02
CA LYS A 125 14.28 -15.55 -11.08
C LYS A 125 13.43 -16.31 -10.07
N LYS A 126 12.31 -15.72 -9.60
CA LYS A 126 11.35 -16.41 -8.71
C LYS A 126 10.55 -17.51 -9.41
N LYS A 127 10.47 -17.47 -10.75
CA LYS A 127 9.98 -18.57 -11.60
C LYS A 127 11.10 -19.55 -11.98
N GLY A 128 12.11 -19.76 -11.12
CA GLY A 128 13.06 -20.86 -11.27
C GLY A 128 12.35 -22.22 -11.42
N PRO A 129 13.00 -23.24 -12.00
CA PRO A 129 12.34 -24.50 -12.32
C PRO A 129 11.67 -25.07 -11.08
N ARG A 130 10.35 -25.31 -11.17
CA ARG A 130 9.61 -25.98 -10.11
C ARG A 130 10.18 -27.40 -10.02
N MET A 131 10.81 -27.74 -8.90
CA MET A 131 11.40 -29.06 -8.68
C MET A 131 10.32 -30.12 -8.94
N THR A 132 10.58 -31.01 -9.88
CA THR A 132 9.65 -32.09 -10.20
C THR A 132 9.70 -33.17 -9.12
N SER A 133 8.69 -34.04 -9.05
CA SER A 133 8.72 -35.20 -8.15
C SER A 133 9.94 -36.10 -8.40
N LEU A 134 10.45 -36.13 -9.64
CA LEU A 134 11.68 -36.82 -10.01
C LEU A 134 12.94 -36.15 -9.45
N ASP A 135 12.96 -34.81 -9.39
CA ASP A 135 14.10 -34.05 -8.87
C ASP A 135 14.20 -34.18 -7.33
N VAL A 136 13.07 -34.21 -6.64
CA VAL A 136 12.99 -34.48 -5.18
C VAL A 136 13.47 -35.91 -4.87
N ALA A 137 13.10 -36.89 -5.68
CA ALA A 137 13.54 -38.28 -5.51
C ALA A 137 15.04 -38.49 -5.76
N LYS A 138 15.66 -37.68 -6.63
CA LYS A 138 17.10 -37.71 -6.91
C LYS A 138 17.96 -37.03 -5.84
N MET A 139 17.41 -36.15 -5.00
CA MET A 139 18.10 -35.59 -3.83
C MET A 139 18.22 -36.59 -2.66
N GLY A 140 18.29 -37.88 -2.98
CA GLY A 140 18.26 -39.00 -2.05
C GLY A 140 19.30 -38.93 -0.92
N SER A 141 18.80 -39.23 0.27
CA SER A 141 19.45 -39.89 1.42
C SER A 141 20.75 -39.39 2.03
N SER A 142 21.36 -38.28 1.60
CA SER A 142 22.64 -37.83 2.18
C SER A 142 22.52 -36.73 3.26
N LEU A 143 21.31 -36.30 3.63
CA LEU A 143 21.11 -35.22 4.62
C LEU A 143 20.18 -35.56 5.81
N TRP A 144 19.76 -36.80 5.99
CA TRP A 144 18.93 -37.21 7.16
C TRP A 144 19.61 -38.16 8.15
N LYS A 145 20.91 -38.48 7.97
CA LYS A 145 21.67 -39.39 8.86
C LYS A 145 22.61 -38.66 9.83
N THR A 146 22.26 -37.47 10.30
CA THR A 146 23.08 -36.76 11.30
C THR A 146 22.24 -35.97 12.33
N LEU A 147 21.10 -36.56 12.71
CA LEU A 147 20.47 -36.38 14.03
C LEU A 147 20.33 -37.77 14.65
#